data_AF-A0A535Y6A4-F1
#
_entry.id   AF-A0A535Y6A4-F1
#
_cell.length_a   1.000
_cell.length_b   1.000
_cell.length_c   1.000
_cell.angle_alpha   90.00
_cell.angle_beta   90.00
_cell.angle_gamma   90.00
#
_symmetry.space_group_name_H-M   'P 1'
#
loop_
_entity.id
_entity.type
_entity.pdbx_description
1 polymer ?
#
loop_
_entity_poly.entity_id
_entity_poly.type
_entity_poly.pdbx_seq_one_letter_code
_entity_poly.pdbx_strand_id
1 'polypeptide(L)'
;MRPVALAFVATVLVGCDRWEGVTVRNDAEVTLTFKVAAQNAGKPEFVFQTAEIGPGITRDLGKIGGPPDPAPDIIVRAYTGDTLVYCRRFTEKQFSSGSRTPVSVTRGDIRCR
;
A
#
# COMPACT_ATOMS: atom_id res chain seq x y z
N MET A 1 -55.19 11.49 18.47
CA MET A 1 -53.85 12.12 18.59
C MET A 1 -52.86 11.20 17.88
N ARG A 2 -52.16 11.72 16.87
CA ARG A 2 -51.27 10.95 15.97
C ARG A 2 -49.90 10.71 16.64
N PRO A 3 -49.20 9.62 16.29
CA PRO A 3 -48.00 9.16 17.00
C PRO A 3 -46.77 9.93 16.55
N VAL A 4 -45.82 10.16 17.46
CA VAL A 4 -44.44 10.53 17.09
C VAL A 4 -43.53 9.46 17.67
N ALA A 5 -43.40 8.36 16.94
CA ALA A 5 -42.28 7.46 17.11
C ALA A 5 -41.04 8.21 16.62
N LEU A 6 -40.13 8.58 17.53
CA LEU A 6 -38.79 8.99 17.16
C LEU A 6 -38.07 7.77 16.58
N ALA A 7 -38.13 7.62 15.26
CA ALA A 7 -37.22 6.78 14.52
C ALA A 7 -35.84 7.45 14.59
N PHE A 8 -34.97 6.96 15.48
CA PHE A 8 -33.54 7.22 15.39
C PHE A 8 -33.02 6.48 14.16
N VAL A 9 -33.02 7.16 13.02
CA VAL A 9 -32.35 6.71 11.81
C VAL A 9 -30.85 6.91 12.00
N ALA A 10 -30.14 5.83 11.68
CA ALA A 10 -28.73 5.59 11.84
C ALA A 10 -27.80 6.62 11.17
N THR A 11 -26.65 6.80 11.78
CA THR A 11 -25.39 6.96 11.04
C THR A 11 -24.38 6.01 11.65
N VAL A 12 -24.47 4.73 11.26
CA VAL A 12 -23.27 3.91 11.26
C VAL A 12 -22.39 4.54 10.19
N LEU A 13 -21.43 5.36 10.60
CA LEU A 13 -20.31 5.77 9.77
C LEU A 13 -19.49 4.51 9.47
N VAL A 14 -19.99 3.66 8.57
CA VAL A 14 -19.16 2.68 7.86
C VAL A 14 -18.40 3.44 6.79
N GLY A 15 -17.58 4.40 7.23
CA GLY A 15 -16.45 4.90 6.47
C GLY A 15 -15.25 4.02 6.80
N CYS A 16 -15.37 2.70 6.58
CA CYS A 16 -14.17 1.90 6.39
C CYS A 16 -13.61 2.29 5.02
N ASP A 17 -13.05 3.50 4.92
CA ASP A 17 -12.31 3.96 3.76
C ASP A 17 -11.10 3.04 3.64
N ARG A 18 -11.33 1.95 2.91
CA ARG A 18 -10.40 0.86 2.69
C ARG A 18 -9.29 1.43 1.83
N TRP A 19 -8.20 1.79 2.50
CA TRP A 19 -7.01 2.24 1.81
C TRP A 19 -6.42 1.04 1.06
N GLU A 20 -6.58 1.06 -0.27
CA GLU A 20 -6.05 0.04 -1.15
C GLU A 20 -4.51 0.08 -1.07
N GLY A 21 -3.89 -1.08 -0.87
CA GLY A 21 -2.44 -1.16 -0.83
C GLY A 21 -1.82 -0.98 -2.21
N VAL A 22 -0.55 -1.33 -2.34
CA VAL A 22 0.13 -1.30 -3.63
C VAL A 22 0.07 -2.67 -4.28
N THR A 23 -0.47 -2.73 -5.49
CA THR A 23 -0.30 -3.91 -6.36
C THR A 23 1.06 -3.82 -7.03
N VAL A 24 1.87 -4.87 -6.94
CA VAL A 24 3.19 -4.96 -7.57
C VAL A 24 3.23 -6.10 -8.57
N ARG A 25 4.07 -5.97 -9.60
CA ARG A 25 4.42 -7.04 -10.54
C ARG A 25 5.92 -7.21 -10.55
N ASN A 26 6.40 -8.44 -10.34
CA ASN A 26 7.81 -8.74 -10.45
C ASN A 26 8.18 -8.98 -11.91
N ASP A 27 8.84 -8.00 -12.55
CA ASP A 27 9.35 -8.12 -13.92
C ASP A 27 10.84 -8.50 -13.96
N ALA A 28 11.44 -8.86 -12.82
CA ALA A 28 12.76 -9.47 -12.80
C ALA A 28 12.69 -10.97 -13.16
N GLU A 29 13.81 -11.50 -13.64
CA GLU A 29 13.95 -12.92 -14.02
C GLU A 29 14.11 -13.86 -12.81
N VAL A 30 14.07 -13.34 -11.58
CA VAL A 30 14.20 -14.12 -10.34
C VAL A 30 13.08 -13.81 -9.35
N THR A 31 12.88 -14.69 -8.38
CA THR A 31 12.05 -14.38 -7.22
C THR A 31 12.64 -13.23 -6.43
N LEU A 32 11.79 -12.27 -6.04
CA LEU A 32 12.17 -11.16 -5.19
C LEU A 32 11.38 -11.19 -3.88
N THR A 33 12.04 -10.78 -2.80
CA THR A 33 11.39 -10.53 -1.51
C THR A 33 10.96 -9.07 -1.47
N PHE A 34 9.67 -8.81 -1.51
CA PHE A 34 9.08 -7.48 -1.41
C PHE A 34 8.83 -7.11 0.05
N LYS A 35 9.18 -5.89 0.42
CA LYS A 35 8.82 -5.26 1.71
C LYS A 35 8.11 -3.95 1.39
N VAL A 36 6.89 -3.81 1.89
CA VAL A 36 6.10 -2.59 1.73
C VAL A 36 5.94 -1.93 3.08
N ALA A 37 6.25 -0.64 3.11
CA ALA A 37 6.26 0.15 4.31
C ALA A 37 5.51 1.45 4.15
N ALA A 38 5.03 1.99 5.26
CA ALA A 38 4.40 3.29 5.36
C ALA A 38 5.29 4.23 6.17
N GLN A 39 5.43 5.48 5.73
CA GLN A 39 6.18 6.50 6.47
C GLN A 39 5.48 7.85 6.44
N ASN A 40 5.26 8.41 7.62
CA ASN A 40 4.84 9.81 7.80
C ASN A 40 6.06 10.72 7.98
N ALA A 41 5.95 11.98 7.55
CA ALA A 41 7.01 12.96 7.75
C ALA A 41 7.39 13.07 9.24
N GLY A 42 8.68 12.89 9.55
CA GLY A 42 9.20 12.92 10.92
C GLY A 42 8.80 11.71 11.79
N LYS A 43 8.18 10.67 11.22
CA LYS A 43 7.86 9.41 11.90
C LYS A 43 8.75 8.27 11.40
N PRO A 44 9.00 7.26 12.25
CA PRO A 44 9.68 6.05 11.80
C PRO A 44 8.84 5.36 10.72
N GLU A 45 9.55 4.69 9.82
CA GLU A 45 8.92 3.80 8.84
C GLU A 45 8.35 2.56 9.53
N PHE A 46 7.18 2.11 9.07
CA PHE A 46 6.55 0.88 9.52
C PHE A 46 6.33 -0.08 8.34
N VAL A 47 6.99 -1.24 8.36
CA VAL A 47 6.79 -2.31 7.37
C VAL A 47 5.52 -3.06 7.74
N PHE A 48 4.52 -3.03 6.85
CA PHE A 48 3.22 -3.66 7.08
C PHE A 48 2.99 -4.92 6.22
N GLN A 49 3.77 -5.11 5.16
CA GLN A 49 3.67 -6.30 4.31
C GLN A 49 5.04 -6.78 3.86
N THR A 50 5.25 -8.09 3.90
CA THR A 50 6.38 -8.77 3.26
C THR A 50 5.84 -9.93 2.42
N ALA A 51 6.39 -10.12 1.22
CA ALA A 51 5.99 -11.23 0.35
C ALA A 51 7.12 -11.63 -0.59
N GLU A 52 7.28 -12.93 -0.82
CA GLU A 52 8.08 -13.42 -1.94
C GLU A 52 7.20 -13.54 -3.18
N ILE A 53 7.70 -13.04 -4.30
CA ILE A 53 6.97 -12.98 -5.57
C ILE A 53 7.89 -13.48 -6.68
N GLY A 54 7.48 -14.54 -7.36
CA GLY A 54 8.22 -15.11 -8.49
C GLY A 54 8.19 -14.24 -9.75
N PRO A 55 9.03 -14.53 -10.75
CA PRO A 55 9.06 -13.81 -12.02
C PRO A 55 7.70 -13.76 -12.72
N GLY A 56 7.32 -12.60 -13.25
CA GLY A 56 6.06 -12.36 -13.95
C GLY A 56 4.81 -12.33 -13.07
N ILE A 57 4.93 -12.61 -11.77
CA ILE A 57 3.78 -12.67 -10.87
C ILE A 57 3.38 -11.26 -10.44
N THR A 58 2.08 -10.99 -10.52
CA THR A 58 1.44 -9.80 -9.95
C THR A 58 0.80 -10.15 -8.63
N ARG A 59 1.00 -9.33 -7.61
CA ARG A 59 0.45 -9.52 -6.28
C ARG A 59 -0.03 -8.20 -5.69
N ASP A 60 -1.22 -8.22 -5.14
CA ASP A 60 -1.71 -7.15 -4.26
C ASP A 60 -1.03 -7.31 -2.90
N LEU A 61 -0.32 -6.25 -2.46
CA LEU A 61 0.33 -6.17 -1.16
C LEU A 61 -0.44 -5.26 -0.19
N GLY A 62 -1.77 -5.20 -0.31
CA GLY A 62 -2.70 -4.58 0.63
C GLY A 62 -2.78 -5.33 1.97
N LYS A 63 -3.19 -4.72 3.08
CA LYS A 63 -3.91 -3.46 3.34
C LYS A 63 -3.28 -2.81 4.58
N ILE A 64 -3.28 -1.48 4.65
CA ILE A 64 -2.73 -0.75 5.81
C ILE A 64 -3.79 -0.53 6.91
N GLY A 65 -5.07 -0.75 6.59
CA GLY A 65 -6.19 -0.39 7.46
C GLY A 65 -6.80 0.93 7.01
N GLY A 66 -7.38 1.70 7.94
CA GLY A 66 -7.78 3.08 7.69
C GLY A 66 -6.53 3.98 7.59
N PRO A 67 -6.55 5.03 6.76
CA PRO A 67 -5.41 5.92 6.65
C PRO A 67 -5.09 6.54 8.02
N PRO A 68 -3.82 6.50 8.48
CA PRO A 68 -3.36 7.45 9.47
C PRO A 68 -3.67 8.87 8.96
N ASP A 69 -4.04 9.79 9.84
CA ASP A 69 -4.08 11.22 9.55
C ASP A 69 -2.86 11.88 10.21
N PRO A 70 -1.89 12.44 9.44
CA PRO A 70 -1.86 12.54 7.98
C PRO A 70 -1.54 11.21 7.28
N ALA A 71 -1.96 11.11 6.02
CA ALA A 71 -1.72 9.95 5.15
C ALA A 71 -0.22 9.71 4.92
N PRO A 72 0.28 8.47 5.11
CA PRO A 72 1.69 8.16 4.93
C PRO A 72 2.09 8.01 3.46
N ASP A 73 3.36 8.23 3.17
CA ASP A 73 3.97 7.74 1.94
C ASP A 73 4.12 6.22 2.00
N ILE A 74 3.95 5.55 0.86
CA ILE A 74 4.22 4.12 0.71
C ILE A 74 5.57 3.90 0.05
N ILE A 75 6.37 3.04 0.67
CA ILE A 75 7.68 2.68 0.19
C ILE A 75 7.67 1.21 -0.18
N VAL A 76 7.90 0.91 -1.45
CA VAL A 76 8.05 -0.46 -1.95
C VAL A 76 9.52 -0.75 -2.12
N ARG A 77 10.00 -1.80 -1.46
CA ARG A 77 11.36 -2.33 -1.62
C ARG A 77 11.30 -3.76 -2.11
N ALA A 78 12.23 -4.15 -2.97
CA ALA A 78 12.41 -5.55 -3.35
C ALA A 78 13.88 -5.96 -3.21
N TYR A 79 14.09 -7.19 -2.77
CA TYR A 79 15.39 -7.74 -2.46
C TYR A 79 15.64 -9.05 -3.21
N THR A 80 16.89 -9.30 -3.57
CA THR A 80 17.39 -10.64 -3.93
C THR A 80 18.31 -11.09 -2.79
N GLY A 81 17.85 -12.05 -1.97
CA GLY A 81 18.51 -12.34 -0.69
C GLY A 81 18.53 -11.08 0.19
N ASP A 82 19.71 -10.69 0.65
CA ASP A 82 19.90 -9.46 1.45
C ASP A 82 20.17 -8.20 0.61
N THR A 83 20.28 -8.34 -0.71
CA THR A 83 20.61 -7.21 -1.59
C THR A 83 19.34 -6.46 -2.00
N LEU A 84 19.27 -5.17 -1.70
CA LEU A 84 18.22 -4.28 -2.21
C LEU A 84 18.40 -4.07 -3.71
N VAL A 85 17.39 -4.46 -4.50
CA VAL A 85 17.43 -4.38 -5.97
C VAL A 85 16.37 -3.45 -6.56
N TYR A 86 15.37 -3.04 -5.76
CA TYR A 86 14.36 -2.07 -6.13
C TYR A 86 13.92 -1.28 -4.91
N CYS A 87 13.69 0.02 -5.07
CA CYS A 87 13.25 0.90 -3.99
C CYS A 87 12.49 2.09 -4.59
N ARG A 88 11.21 2.29 -4.25
CA ARG A 88 10.46 3.47 -4.69
C ARG A 88 9.48 3.97 -3.64
N ARG A 89 9.43 5.28 -3.46
CA ARG A 89 8.46 5.99 -2.61
C ARG A 89 7.28 6.50 -3.45
N PHE A 90 6.08 6.37 -2.91
CA PHE A 90 4.81 6.77 -3.50
C PHE A 90 4.06 7.66 -2.50
N THR A 91 3.73 8.87 -2.92
CA THR A 91 2.91 9.80 -2.12
C THR A 91 1.45 9.38 -2.13
N GLU A 92 0.65 9.98 -1.23
CA GLU A 92 -0.79 9.73 -1.17
C GLU A 92 -1.48 9.76 -2.52
N LYS A 93 -1.26 10.86 -3.23
CA LYS A 93 -1.86 11.11 -4.55
C LYS A 93 -1.49 10.03 -5.57
N GLN A 94 -0.32 9.41 -5.46
CA GLN A 94 0.17 8.45 -6.45
C GLN A 94 -0.46 7.06 -6.32
N PHE A 95 -0.84 6.60 -5.13
CA PHE A 95 -1.57 5.33 -4.99
C PHE A 95 -3.09 5.53 -4.90
N SER A 96 -3.58 6.66 -4.36
CA SER A 96 -5.02 6.95 -4.25
C SER A 96 -5.69 7.24 -5.60
N SER A 97 -4.96 7.82 -6.56
CA SER A 97 -5.51 8.14 -7.89
C SER A 97 -5.29 7.04 -8.96
N GLY A 98 -4.59 5.95 -8.63
CA GLY A 98 -4.02 5.05 -9.65
C GLY A 98 -3.96 3.55 -9.33
N SER A 99 -4.56 3.08 -8.23
CA SER A 99 -4.47 1.70 -7.69
C SER A 99 -4.76 0.52 -8.66
N ARG A 100 -5.24 0.75 -9.88
CA ARG A 100 -5.49 -0.37 -10.82
C ARG A 100 -4.26 -0.86 -11.59
N THR A 101 -3.21 -0.05 -11.73
CA THR A 101 -2.03 -0.46 -12.52
C THR A 101 -0.93 -0.98 -11.60
N PRO A 102 -0.50 -2.25 -11.74
CA PRO A 102 0.59 -2.81 -10.94
C PRO A 102 1.88 -2.00 -11.08
N VAL A 103 2.54 -1.73 -9.96
CA VAL A 103 3.91 -1.22 -9.93
C VAL A 103 4.83 -2.31 -10.49
N SER A 104 5.29 -2.11 -11.72
CA SER A 104 6.23 -2.99 -12.39
C SER A 104 7.61 -2.82 -11.77
N VAL A 105 8.17 -3.91 -11.25
CA VAL A 105 9.44 -3.92 -10.53
C VAL A 105 10.49 -4.67 -11.33
N THR A 106 11.47 -3.91 -11.84
CA THR A 106 12.71 -4.40 -12.42
C THR A 106 13.88 -4.08 -11.50
N ARG A 107 14.97 -4.82 -11.61
CA ARG A 107 16.20 -4.53 -10.85
C ARG A 107 16.79 -3.18 -11.27
N GLY A 108 17.38 -2.45 -10.32
CA GLY A 108 18.17 -1.24 -10.55
C GLY A 108 17.44 0.09 -10.31
N ASP A 109 16.12 0.08 -10.11
CA ASP A 109 15.38 1.31 -9.78
C ASP A 109 15.42 1.57 -8.26
N ILE A 110 16.39 2.40 -7.82
CA ILE A 110 16.62 2.74 -6.41
C ILE A 110 16.34 4.24 -6.17
N ARG A 111 15.08 4.58 -5.91
CA ARG A 111 14.54 5.94 -5.73
C ARG A 111 13.64 6.04 -4.50
N CYS A 112 14.18 5.74 -3.32
CA CYS A 112 13.48 5.84 -2.03
C CYS A 112 13.73 7.14 -1.24
N ARG A 113 14.40 8.13 -1.85
CA ARG A 113 14.66 9.42 -1.20
C ARG A 113 13.36 10.16 -0.92
#